data_AF-A0A9X7WJ31-F1
#
_entry.id   AF-A0A9X7WJ31-F1
#
_cell.length_a   1.000
_cell.length_b   1.000
_cell.length_c   1.000
_cell.angle_alpha   90.00
_cell.angle_beta   90.00
_cell.angle_gamma   90.00
#
_symmetry.space_group_name_H-M   'P 1'
#
loop_
_entity.id
_entity.type
_entity.pdbx_description
1 polymer ?
#
loop_
_entity_poly.entity_id
_entity_poly.type
_entity_poly.pdbx_seq_one_letter_code
_entity_poly.pdbx_strand_id
1 'polypeptide(L)'
;METPRLDDSRFQKAGTMVKGALWLANQVGIGNTFTKEQLRQAFPGISQIDRRIRDLRDYGWVIRSHTEDASLRPEEQRFVKQGLRVWDPAERRKGGASILPAKERRDVLERDGYQCTICGIAGGETYPDRDYETAVLAVTRLSASESSGSLDHFVTQCRRCKSGQAGAGPNDIQILLSNIRALSEEDHQRLVLWVRRDRRGPTPLDRVWTSYRQLPADLRNRVKDEITE
;
A
#
# COMPACT_ATOMS: atom_id res chain seq x y z
N MET A 1 8.85 -4.84 -28.01
CA MET A 1 9.85 -5.79 -27.46
C MET A 1 9.11 -7.00 -26.94
N GLU A 2 9.50 -8.15 -27.46
CA GLU A 2 8.91 -9.47 -27.21
C GLU A 2 9.22 -9.95 -25.78
N THR A 3 8.28 -10.66 -25.16
CA THR A 3 8.50 -11.27 -23.85
C THR A 3 9.48 -12.43 -24.01
N PRO A 4 10.58 -12.48 -23.23
CA PRO A 4 11.51 -13.60 -23.32
C PRO A 4 10.82 -14.91 -22.98
N ARG A 5 11.23 -16.01 -23.62
CA ARG A 5 10.72 -17.33 -23.27
C ARG A 5 11.21 -17.76 -21.90
N LEU A 6 10.42 -18.58 -21.22
CA LEU A 6 10.73 -19.09 -19.87
C LEU A 6 11.99 -19.99 -19.86
N ASP A 7 12.22 -20.74 -20.94
CA ASP A 7 13.33 -21.68 -21.14
C ASP A 7 14.62 -21.03 -21.69
N ASP A 8 14.61 -19.72 -21.91
CA ASP A 8 15.76 -18.98 -22.40
C ASP A 8 16.95 -19.08 -21.43
N SER A 9 18.11 -19.44 -21.96
CA SER A 9 19.35 -19.67 -21.20
C SER A 9 19.77 -18.46 -20.37
N ARG A 10 19.42 -17.24 -20.82
CA ARG A 10 19.68 -15.98 -20.10
C ARG A 10 18.97 -15.89 -18.75
N PHE A 11 17.86 -16.61 -18.56
CA PHE A 11 17.05 -16.58 -17.34
C PHE A 11 17.12 -17.86 -16.51
N GLN A 12 17.97 -18.83 -16.85
CA GLN A 12 18.17 -20.05 -16.06
C GLN A 12 18.61 -19.74 -14.62
N LYS A 13 19.46 -18.72 -14.44
CA LYS A 13 19.93 -18.24 -13.13
C LYS A 13 19.06 -17.12 -12.52
N ALA A 14 17.95 -16.76 -13.17
CA ALA A 14 17.08 -15.70 -12.68
C ALA A 14 16.38 -16.14 -11.37
N GLY A 15 16.11 -15.17 -10.49
CA GLY A 15 15.36 -15.41 -9.26
C GLY A 15 13.95 -15.92 -9.54
N THR A 16 13.39 -16.70 -8.61
CA THR A 16 12.06 -17.33 -8.72
C THR A 16 10.95 -16.35 -9.11
N MET A 17 10.98 -15.11 -8.61
CA MET A 17 10.00 -14.08 -8.98
C MET A 17 10.02 -13.77 -10.48
N VAL A 18 11.21 -13.62 -11.07
CA VAL A 18 11.36 -13.35 -12.51
C VAL A 18 10.89 -14.54 -13.34
N LYS A 19 11.22 -15.76 -12.91
CA LYS A 19 10.74 -16.98 -13.56
C LYS A 19 9.20 -17.10 -13.49
N GLY A 20 8.61 -16.78 -12.34
CA GLY A 20 7.16 -16.73 -12.17
C GLY A 20 6.48 -15.70 -13.08
N ALA A 21 7.07 -14.51 -13.23
CA ALA A 21 6.58 -13.49 -14.16
C ALA A 21 6.63 -13.95 -15.62
N LEU A 22 7.73 -14.59 -16.03
CA LEU A 22 7.86 -15.17 -17.37
C LEU A 22 6.86 -16.30 -17.60
N TRP A 23 6.57 -17.13 -16.60
CA TRP A 23 5.57 -18.17 -16.70
C TRP A 23 4.16 -17.60 -16.87
N LEU A 24 3.77 -16.60 -16.06
CA LEU A 24 2.49 -15.91 -16.22
C LEU A 24 2.35 -15.29 -17.61
N ALA A 25 3.40 -14.64 -18.12
CA ALA A 25 3.35 -13.95 -19.41
C ALA A 25 3.35 -14.91 -20.61
N ASN A 26 4.11 -16.02 -20.55
CA ASN A 26 4.24 -16.95 -21.67
C ASN A 26 3.20 -18.08 -21.68
N GLN A 27 2.80 -18.59 -20.50
CA GLN A 27 1.98 -19.81 -20.38
C GLN A 27 0.53 -19.51 -20.01
N VAL A 28 0.29 -18.51 -19.16
CA VAL A 28 -1.08 -18.16 -18.72
C VAL A 28 -1.68 -17.12 -19.66
N GLY A 29 -0.99 -16.00 -19.87
CA GLY A 29 -1.49 -14.87 -20.64
C GLY A 29 -2.47 -13.98 -19.87
N ILE A 30 -2.55 -12.71 -20.28
CA ILE A 30 -3.39 -11.70 -19.64
C ILE A 30 -4.88 -12.06 -19.86
N GLY A 31 -5.69 -11.92 -18.81
CA GLY A 31 -7.12 -12.24 -18.76
C GLY A 31 -7.43 -13.67 -18.30
N ASN A 32 -6.46 -14.58 -18.41
CA ASN A 32 -6.68 -16.00 -18.13
C ASN A 32 -6.50 -16.34 -16.65
N THR A 33 -7.09 -17.48 -16.27
CA THR A 33 -6.98 -18.04 -14.93
C THR A 33 -5.92 -19.12 -14.85
N PHE A 34 -5.33 -19.28 -13.67
CA PHE A 34 -4.43 -20.37 -13.34
C PHE A 34 -4.70 -20.84 -11.91
N THR A 35 -4.35 -22.08 -11.62
CA THR A 35 -4.51 -22.67 -10.29
C THR A 35 -3.19 -22.68 -9.52
N LYS A 36 -3.29 -22.73 -8.19
CA LYS A 36 -2.11 -22.93 -7.33
C LYS A 36 -1.37 -24.23 -7.67
N GLU A 37 -2.08 -25.25 -8.13
CA GLU A 37 -1.49 -26.52 -8.52
C GLU A 37 -0.69 -26.41 -9.81
N GLN A 38 -1.24 -25.77 -10.86
CA GLN A 38 -0.49 -25.47 -12.08
C GLN A 38 0.80 -24.67 -11.79
N LEU A 39 0.72 -23.73 -10.85
CA LEU A 39 1.88 -22.96 -10.43
C LEU A 39 2.95 -23.84 -9.74
N ARG A 40 2.56 -24.78 -8.88
CA ARG A 40 3.50 -25.71 -8.23
C ARG A 40 4.10 -26.71 -9.22
N GLN A 41 3.31 -27.19 -10.17
CA GLN A 41 3.77 -28.10 -11.22
C GLN A 41 4.77 -27.42 -12.15
N ALA A 42 4.59 -26.13 -12.45
CA ALA A 42 5.54 -25.35 -13.23
C ALA A 42 6.87 -25.07 -12.49
N PHE A 43 6.86 -25.10 -11.16
CA PHE A 43 8.01 -24.78 -10.31
C PHE A 43 8.24 -25.85 -9.23
N PRO A 44 8.55 -27.10 -9.62
CA PRO A 44 8.73 -28.19 -8.67
C PRO A 44 9.89 -27.89 -7.71
N GLY A 45 9.71 -28.21 -6.43
CA GLY A 45 10.71 -27.98 -5.38
C GLY A 45 10.77 -26.54 -4.84
N ILE A 46 9.95 -25.61 -5.34
CA ILE A 46 9.90 -24.22 -4.86
C ILE A 46 8.68 -24.01 -3.95
N SER A 47 8.84 -24.28 -2.66
CA SER A 47 7.76 -24.21 -1.65
C SER A 47 7.12 -22.82 -1.49
N GLN A 48 7.82 -21.74 -1.86
CA GLN A 48 7.37 -20.35 -1.68
C GLN A 48 6.96 -19.66 -2.99
N ILE A 49 6.65 -20.41 -4.06
CA ILE A 49 6.30 -19.82 -5.36
C ILE A 49 5.09 -18.87 -5.29
N ASP A 50 4.04 -19.23 -4.54
CA ASP A 50 2.86 -18.38 -4.35
C ASP A 50 3.21 -17.01 -3.75
N ARG A 51 4.20 -16.95 -2.85
CA ARG A 51 4.72 -15.70 -2.31
C ARG A 51 5.44 -14.89 -3.38
N ARG A 52 6.29 -15.54 -4.19
CA ARG A 52 7.05 -14.86 -5.26
C ARG A 52 6.16 -14.31 -6.35
N ILE A 53 5.04 -14.97 -6.65
CA ILE A 53 4.03 -14.44 -7.56
C ILE A 53 3.33 -13.21 -6.95
N ARG A 54 3.08 -13.21 -5.63
CA ARG A 54 2.53 -12.02 -4.95
C ARG A 54 3.50 -10.84 -4.92
N ASP A 55 4.81 -11.08 -4.79
CA ASP A 55 5.83 -10.02 -4.84
C ASP A 55 5.76 -9.22 -6.17
N LEU A 56 5.22 -9.79 -7.25
CA LEU A 56 5.01 -9.10 -8.53
C LEU A 56 4.02 -7.93 -8.43
N ARG A 57 3.13 -7.92 -7.43
CA ARG A 57 2.20 -6.80 -7.20
C ARG A 57 2.95 -5.49 -6.93
N ASP A 58 4.13 -5.56 -6.30
CA ASP A 58 5.00 -4.40 -6.08
C ASP A 58 5.57 -3.82 -7.38
N TYR A 59 5.45 -4.55 -8.48
CA TYR A 59 5.87 -4.16 -9.82
C TYR A 59 4.67 -3.82 -10.72
N GLY A 60 3.48 -3.61 -10.15
CA GLY A 60 2.26 -3.24 -10.87
C GLY A 60 1.56 -4.40 -11.59
N TRP A 61 1.92 -5.65 -11.28
CA TRP A 61 1.21 -6.82 -11.80
C TRP A 61 -0.10 -7.00 -11.04
N VAL A 62 -1.20 -7.23 -11.76
CA VAL A 62 -2.52 -7.46 -11.17
C VAL A 62 -2.88 -8.93 -11.30
N ILE A 63 -2.91 -9.62 -10.16
CA ILE A 63 -3.25 -11.03 -10.06
C ILE A 63 -4.37 -11.14 -9.03
N ARG A 64 -5.59 -11.43 -9.45
CA ARG A 64 -6.77 -11.48 -8.56
C ARG A 64 -6.96 -12.88 -7.99
N SER A 65 -7.27 -13.01 -6.70
CA SER A 65 -7.77 -14.26 -6.10
C SER A 65 -9.30 -14.25 -5.98
N HIS A 66 -9.89 -15.38 -5.64
CA HIS A 66 -11.34 -15.49 -5.36
C HIS A 66 -11.88 -14.43 -4.38
N THR A 67 -11.09 -14.02 -3.40
CA THR A 67 -11.46 -12.94 -2.45
C THR A 67 -11.63 -11.57 -3.11
N GLU A 68 -10.99 -11.34 -4.26
CA GLU A 68 -11.02 -10.08 -5.01
C GLU A 68 -11.91 -10.18 -6.26
N ASP A 69 -12.29 -11.39 -6.67
CA ASP A 69 -13.07 -11.70 -7.86
C ASP A 69 -13.91 -12.96 -7.61
N ALA A 70 -15.20 -12.75 -7.31
CA ALA A 70 -16.13 -13.82 -6.94
C ALA A 70 -16.41 -14.82 -8.08
N SER A 71 -15.99 -14.52 -9.32
CA SER A 71 -16.13 -15.46 -10.44
C SER A 71 -15.10 -16.60 -10.42
N LEU A 72 -14.08 -16.51 -9.55
CA LEU A 72 -13.00 -17.49 -9.46
C LEU A 72 -13.29 -18.56 -8.42
N ARG A 73 -12.79 -19.77 -8.60
CA ARG A 73 -12.81 -20.78 -7.54
C ARG A 73 -11.73 -20.51 -6.48
N PRO A 74 -11.86 -21.04 -5.25
CA PRO A 74 -10.86 -20.82 -4.18
C PRO A 74 -9.41 -21.19 -4.54
N GLU A 75 -9.23 -22.15 -5.45
CA GLU A 75 -7.96 -22.61 -5.98
C GLU A 75 -7.43 -21.80 -7.17
N GLU A 76 -8.25 -20.91 -7.74
CA GLU A 76 -7.96 -20.14 -8.94
C GLU A 76 -7.48 -18.72 -8.63
N GLN A 77 -6.66 -18.22 -9.54
CA GLN A 77 -6.22 -16.84 -9.62
C GLN A 77 -6.31 -16.37 -11.07
N ARG A 78 -6.61 -15.09 -11.29
CA ARG A 78 -6.66 -14.49 -12.63
C ARG A 78 -5.50 -13.54 -12.84
N PHE A 79 -4.75 -13.72 -13.91
CA PHE A 79 -3.72 -12.77 -14.32
C PHE A 79 -4.35 -11.64 -15.14
N VAL A 80 -4.67 -10.51 -14.51
CA VAL A 80 -5.49 -9.45 -15.13
C VAL A 80 -4.65 -8.44 -15.91
N LYS A 81 -3.45 -8.12 -15.44
CA LYS A 81 -2.60 -7.10 -16.07
C LYS A 81 -1.13 -7.38 -15.79
N GLN A 82 -0.33 -7.33 -16.84
CA GLN A 82 1.13 -7.32 -16.72
C GLN A 82 1.61 -5.97 -16.21
N GLY A 83 2.48 -5.99 -15.19
CA GLY A 83 3.17 -4.79 -14.71
C GLY A 83 4.50 -4.55 -15.43
N LEU A 84 5.46 -3.94 -14.73
CA LEU A 84 6.82 -3.72 -15.22
C LEU A 84 7.49 -5.06 -15.58
N ARG A 85 8.32 -5.06 -16.62
CA ARG A 85 9.09 -6.23 -17.04
C ARG A 85 10.20 -6.50 -16.02
N VAL A 86 9.89 -7.32 -15.02
CA VAL A 86 10.83 -7.65 -13.94
C VAL A 86 12.07 -8.43 -14.41
N TRP A 87 12.05 -8.97 -15.63
CA TRP A 87 13.21 -9.57 -16.30
C TRP A 87 14.16 -8.55 -16.92
N ASP A 88 13.72 -7.31 -17.15
CA ASP A 88 14.58 -6.21 -17.57
C ASP A 88 15.11 -5.48 -16.32
N PRO A 89 16.43 -5.45 -16.06
CA PRO A 89 16.99 -4.75 -14.91
C PRO A 89 16.66 -3.26 -14.84
N ALA A 90 16.50 -2.58 -15.98
CA ALA A 90 16.18 -1.16 -16.03
C ALA A 90 14.71 -0.92 -15.66
N GLU A 91 13.77 -1.74 -16.16
CA GLU A 91 12.37 -1.67 -15.75
C GLU A 91 12.16 -2.16 -14.31
N ARG A 92 12.85 -3.21 -13.89
CA ARG A 92 12.77 -3.72 -12.51
C ARG A 92 13.21 -2.68 -11.49
N ARG A 93 14.18 -1.81 -11.81
CA ARG A 93 14.58 -0.69 -10.94
C ARG A 93 13.48 0.38 -10.79
N LYS A 94 12.51 0.44 -11.70
CA LYS A 94 11.37 1.37 -11.64
C LYS A 94 10.25 0.87 -10.71
N GLY A 95 10.32 -0.38 -10.21
CA GLY A 95 9.32 -0.96 -9.32
C GLY A 95 9.91 -1.92 -8.28
N GLY A 96 9.04 -2.65 -7.59
CA GLY A 96 9.45 -3.51 -6.48
C GLY A 96 9.72 -2.73 -5.22
N ALA A 97 10.13 -3.41 -4.16
CA ALA A 97 10.53 -2.80 -2.89
C ALA A 97 11.81 -1.93 -2.98
N SER A 98 11.86 -0.97 -3.91
CA SER A 98 12.03 0.41 -3.47
C SER A 98 10.70 0.86 -2.88
N ILE A 99 10.38 0.37 -1.67
CA ILE A 99 9.73 1.26 -0.70
C ILE A 99 10.58 2.50 -0.79
N LEU A 100 9.99 3.61 -1.26
CA LEU A 100 10.53 4.96 -1.24
C LEU A 100 11.88 5.03 -0.52
N PRO A 101 12.97 5.51 -1.17
CA PRO A 101 14.26 5.68 -0.52
C PRO A 101 14.07 6.16 0.92
N ALA A 102 14.84 5.65 1.88
CA ALA A 102 14.56 5.88 3.29
C ALA A 102 14.33 7.35 3.67
N LYS A 103 14.99 8.26 2.93
CA LYS A 103 14.74 9.70 2.94
C LYS A 103 13.31 10.06 2.50
N GLU A 104 12.91 9.73 1.28
CA GLU A 104 11.57 10.02 0.76
C GLU A 104 10.46 9.38 1.62
N ARG A 105 10.70 8.17 2.17
CA ARG A 105 9.79 7.56 3.15
C ARG A 105 9.67 8.39 4.43
N ARG A 106 10.79 8.91 4.94
CA ARG A 106 10.80 9.82 6.10
C ARG A 106 10.07 11.12 5.77
N ASP A 107 10.32 11.69 4.60
CA ASP A 107 9.72 12.95 4.17
C ASP A 107 8.18 12.82 4.11
N VAL A 108 7.65 11.68 3.65
CA VAL A 108 6.20 11.38 3.68
C VAL A 108 5.68 11.27 5.11
N LEU A 109 6.38 10.53 5.99
CA LEU A 109 5.98 10.39 7.41
C LEU A 109 5.99 11.75 8.12
N GLU A 110 7.00 12.58 7.89
CA GLU A 110 7.16 13.91 8.50
C GLU A 110 6.10 14.89 7.97
N ARG A 111 5.86 14.92 6.66
CA ARG A 111 4.77 15.69 6.04
C ARG A 111 3.42 15.37 6.70
N ASP A 112 3.16 14.09 6.91
CA ASP A 112 1.91 13.59 7.50
C ASP A 112 1.92 13.65 9.04
N GLY A 113 2.97 14.18 9.66
CA GLY A 113 3.08 14.36 11.11
C GLY A 113 3.18 13.07 11.91
N TYR A 114 3.69 12.00 11.31
CA TYR A 114 3.76 10.65 11.91
C TYR A 114 2.40 10.12 12.38
N GLN A 115 1.36 10.41 11.60
CA GLN A 115 -0.02 10.00 11.87
C GLN A 115 -0.69 9.39 10.63
N CYS A 116 -1.69 8.55 10.86
CA CYS A 116 -2.49 8.01 9.76
C CYS A 116 -3.35 9.11 9.13
N THR A 117 -3.22 9.31 7.82
CA THR A 117 -4.01 10.29 7.05
C THR A 117 -5.52 10.01 7.01
N ILE A 118 -5.95 8.79 7.35
CA ILE A 118 -7.36 8.39 7.38
C ILE A 118 -7.98 8.55 8.77
N CYS A 119 -7.42 7.87 9.78
CA CYS A 119 -8.00 7.82 11.12
C CYS A 119 -7.33 8.74 12.14
N GLY A 120 -6.17 9.34 11.83
CA GLY A 120 -5.46 10.27 12.72
C GLY A 120 -4.54 9.62 13.76
N ILE A 121 -4.59 8.30 13.95
CA ILE A 121 -3.78 7.63 14.99
C ILE A 121 -2.27 7.82 14.77
N ALA A 122 -1.54 8.11 15.85
CA ALA A 122 -0.08 8.28 15.83
C ALA A 122 0.66 6.95 15.87
N GLY A 123 1.87 6.93 15.32
CA GLY A 123 2.73 5.74 15.40
C GLY A 123 3.05 5.37 16.86
N GLY A 124 2.80 4.11 17.23
CA GLY A 124 3.03 3.61 18.60
C GLY A 124 1.95 3.99 19.61
N GLU A 125 0.88 4.65 19.19
CA GLU A 125 -0.34 4.83 19.98
C GLU A 125 -1.13 3.53 20.04
N THR A 126 -1.83 3.28 21.15
CA THR A 126 -2.67 2.08 21.31
C THR A 126 -4.01 2.29 20.64
N TYR A 127 -4.56 1.29 19.96
CA TYR A 127 -5.88 1.43 19.35
C TYR A 127 -6.97 1.55 20.45
N PRO A 128 -7.93 2.48 20.33
CA PRO A 128 -8.96 2.68 21.36
C PRO A 128 -9.80 1.44 21.67
N ASP A 129 -10.00 0.57 20.67
CA ASP A 129 -10.76 -0.67 20.77
C ASP A 129 -9.90 -1.89 21.12
N ARG A 130 -8.56 -1.74 21.20
CA ARG A 130 -7.60 -2.83 21.49
C ARG A 130 -6.39 -2.31 22.24
N ASP A 131 -6.42 -2.44 23.56
CA ASP A 131 -5.37 -2.00 24.48
C ASP A 131 -4.02 -2.72 24.33
N TYR A 132 -4.02 -3.93 23.75
CA TYR A 132 -2.82 -4.73 23.50
C TYR A 132 -2.18 -4.50 22.12
N GLU A 133 -2.77 -3.66 21.26
CA GLU A 133 -2.30 -3.43 19.89
C GLU A 133 -1.91 -1.96 19.68
N THR A 134 -0.71 -1.73 19.17
CA THR A 134 -0.24 -0.38 18.82
C THR A 134 -0.25 -0.13 17.32
N ALA A 135 -0.52 1.11 16.95
CA ALA A 135 -0.52 1.57 15.58
C ALA A 135 0.88 1.52 14.98
N VAL A 136 1.05 0.65 13.99
CA VAL A 136 2.24 0.65 13.12
C VAL A 136 1.89 1.38 11.84
N LEU A 137 2.65 2.43 11.53
CA LEU A 137 2.49 3.23 10.33
C LEU A 137 3.31 2.65 9.17
N ALA A 138 2.77 2.81 7.96
CA ALA A 138 3.42 2.50 6.71
C ALA A 138 3.15 3.62 5.70
N VAL A 139 4.08 3.79 4.76
CA VAL A 139 3.82 4.62 3.58
C VAL A 139 3.12 3.76 2.52
N THR A 140 1.98 4.24 2.04
CA THR A 140 1.14 3.59 1.03
C THR A 140 1.09 4.47 -0.22
N ARG A 141 1.22 3.83 -1.40
CA ARG A 141 0.97 4.47 -2.70
C ARG A 141 -0.53 4.50 -2.95
N LEU A 142 -1.07 5.66 -3.28
CA LEU A 142 -2.45 5.87 -3.72
C LEU A 142 -2.46 6.47 -5.12
N SER A 143 -3.58 6.28 -5.81
CA SER A 143 -3.83 6.86 -7.12
C SER A 143 -5.08 7.74 -7.03
N ALA A 144 -5.02 8.94 -7.60
CA ALA A 144 -6.17 9.81 -7.79
C ALA A 144 -6.44 9.94 -9.29
N SER A 145 -7.70 9.88 -9.69
CA SER A 145 -8.09 10.03 -11.10
C SER A 145 -8.83 11.34 -11.35
N GLU A 146 -8.48 11.97 -12.47
CA GLU A 146 -9.16 13.12 -13.06
C GLU A 146 -9.36 12.86 -14.56
N SER A 147 -10.14 13.71 -15.24
CA SER A 147 -10.34 13.65 -16.69
C SER A 147 -9.04 13.67 -17.51
N SER A 148 -7.94 14.20 -16.94
CA SER A 148 -6.61 14.28 -17.57
C SER A 148 -5.76 13.02 -17.40
N GLY A 149 -6.16 12.09 -16.52
CA GLY A 149 -5.41 10.87 -16.20
C GLY A 149 -5.39 10.52 -14.72
N SER A 150 -4.52 9.58 -14.34
CA SER A 150 -4.31 9.17 -12.95
C SER A 150 -2.96 9.64 -12.44
N LEU A 151 -2.92 10.23 -11.25
CA LEU A 151 -1.72 10.66 -10.57
C LEU A 151 -1.48 9.83 -9.32
N ASP A 152 -0.27 9.28 -9.21
CA ASP A 152 0.14 8.53 -8.05
C ASP A 152 0.82 9.44 -7.02
N HIS A 153 0.52 9.18 -5.75
CA HIS A 153 1.12 9.87 -4.62
C HIS A 153 1.30 8.91 -3.45
N PHE A 154 2.05 9.33 -2.44
CA PHE A 154 2.30 8.53 -1.24
C PHE A 154 1.73 9.21 -0.01
N VAL A 155 1.16 8.42 0.89
CA VAL A 155 0.59 8.86 2.18
C VAL A 155 0.93 7.90 3.31
N THR A 156 0.82 8.38 4.53
CA THR A 156 1.01 7.61 5.76
C THR A 156 -0.31 6.98 6.21
N GLN A 157 -0.30 5.68 6.46
CA GLN A 157 -1.46 4.93 6.94
C GLN A 157 -1.08 3.95 8.06
N CYS A 158 -1.96 3.76 9.04
CA CYS A 158 -1.83 2.65 9.98
C CYS A 158 -2.14 1.32 9.28
N ARG A 159 -1.66 0.21 9.84
CA ARG A 159 -1.91 -1.14 9.29
C ARG A 159 -3.38 -1.43 9.03
N ARG A 160 -4.31 -1.02 9.91
CA ARG A 160 -5.75 -1.26 9.77
C ARG A 160 -6.38 -0.48 8.61
N CYS A 161 -6.06 0.80 8.52
CA CYS A 161 -6.52 1.66 7.42
C CYS A 161 -5.94 1.19 6.07
N LYS A 162 -4.66 0.83 6.04
CA LYS A 162 -4.02 0.26 4.84
C LYS A 162 -4.68 -1.04 4.40
N SER A 163 -4.95 -1.97 5.33
CA SER A 163 -5.58 -3.25 4.98
C SER A 163 -7.01 -3.09 4.48
N GLY A 164 -7.76 -2.11 4.99
CA GLY A 164 -9.12 -1.80 4.56
C GLY A 164 -9.22 -1.21 3.15
N GLN A 165 -8.11 -0.81 2.54
CA GLN A 165 -8.05 -0.28 1.17
C GLN A 165 -7.77 -1.32 0.09
N ALA A 166 -7.65 -2.61 0.45
CA ALA A 166 -7.44 -3.65 -0.55
C ALA A 166 -8.58 -3.66 -1.58
N GLY A 167 -8.29 -3.18 -2.80
CA GLY A 167 -9.26 -3.12 -3.89
C GLY A 167 -9.95 -1.76 -4.08
N ALA A 168 -9.61 -0.72 -3.31
CA ALA A 168 -10.08 0.63 -3.59
C ALA A 168 -9.49 1.11 -4.94
N GLY A 169 -10.36 1.48 -5.88
CA GLY A 169 -9.95 2.11 -7.13
C GLY A 169 -9.33 3.50 -6.89
N PRO A 170 -8.84 4.17 -7.95
CA PRO A 170 -8.39 5.55 -7.84
C PRO A 170 -9.48 6.43 -7.23
N ASN A 171 -9.08 7.37 -6.37
CA ASN A 171 -10.03 8.36 -5.86
C ASN A 171 -10.42 9.29 -7.01
N ASP A 172 -11.68 9.21 -7.44
CA ASP A 172 -12.24 10.06 -8.47
C ASP A 172 -12.67 11.41 -7.89
N ILE A 173 -12.11 12.49 -8.44
CA ILE A 173 -12.37 13.86 -7.96
C ILE A 173 -13.84 14.27 -8.11
N GLN A 174 -14.54 13.82 -9.16
CA GLN A 174 -15.95 14.17 -9.39
C GLN A 174 -16.86 13.46 -8.40
N ILE A 175 -16.55 12.21 -8.07
CA ILE A 175 -17.26 11.47 -7.01
C ILE A 175 -17.01 12.16 -5.66
N LEU A 176 -15.77 12.54 -5.36
CA LEU A 176 -15.43 13.25 -4.13
C LEU A 176 -16.19 14.58 -4.01
N LEU A 177 -16.16 15.42 -5.05
CA LEU A 177 -16.89 16.70 -5.06
C LEU A 177 -18.40 16.51 -4.89
N SER A 178 -18.96 15.46 -5.48
CA SER A 178 -20.39 15.12 -5.32
C SER A 178 -20.71 14.74 -3.88
N ASN A 179 -19.86 13.92 -3.24
CA ASN A 179 -20.02 13.55 -1.84
C ASN A 179 -19.87 14.77 -0.91
N ILE A 180 -18.95 15.69 -1.22
CA ILE A 180 -18.76 16.93 -0.43
C ILE A 180 -20.02 17.82 -0.49
N ARG A 181 -20.63 17.95 -1.67
CA ARG A 181 -21.88 18.74 -1.84
C ARG A 181 -23.07 18.13 -1.10
N ALA A 182 -23.04 16.83 -0.82
CA ALA A 182 -24.09 16.12 -0.10
C ALA A 182 -23.94 16.19 1.44
N LEU A 183 -22.86 16.80 1.95
CA LEU A 183 -22.65 16.98 3.38
C LEU A 183 -23.65 17.98 3.99
N SER A 184 -23.90 17.82 5.29
CA SER A 184 -24.55 18.87 6.09
C SER A 184 -23.68 20.13 6.13
N GLU A 185 -24.27 21.29 6.41
CA GLU A 185 -23.52 22.55 6.55
C GLU A 185 -22.44 22.45 7.65
N GLU A 186 -22.75 21.78 8.77
CA GLU A 186 -21.81 21.54 9.87
C GLU A 186 -20.63 20.68 9.42
N ASP A 187 -20.90 19.55 8.75
CA ASP A 187 -19.85 18.66 8.24
C ASP A 187 -19.00 19.33 7.16
N HIS A 188 -19.62 20.14 6.30
CA HIS A 188 -18.92 20.90 5.28
C HIS A 188 -17.96 21.92 5.91
N GLN A 189 -18.41 22.69 6.90
CA GLN A 189 -17.54 23.63 7.63
C GLN A 189 -16.39 22.91 8.33
N ARG A 190 -16.67 21.75 8.95
CA ARG A 190 -15.64 20.91 9.57
C ARG A 190 -14.63 20.38 8.55
N LEU A 191 -15.08 19.96 7.38
CA LEU A 191 -14.21 19.53 6.29
C LEU A 191 -13.34 20.69 5.78
N VAL A 192 -13.90 21.88 5.58
CA VAL A 192 -13.13 23.07 5.17
C VAL A 192 -12.01 23.38 6.16
N LEU A 193 -12.30 23.25 7.46
CA LEU A 193 -11.31 23.42 8.52
C LEU A 193 -10.18 22.37 8.46
N TRP A 194 -10.47 21.14 8.03
CA TRP A 194 -9.46 20.10 7.82
C TRP A 194 -8.64 20.34 6.54
N VAL A 195 -9.31 20.70 5.44
CA VAL A 195 -8.67 21.03 4.16
C VAL A 195 -7.71 22.20 4.31
N ARG A 196 -8.11 23.27 5.01
CA ARG A 196 -7.22 24.42 5.29
C ARG A 196 -5.98 24.05 6.10
N ARG A 197 -6.07 23.02 6.93
CA ARG A 197 -4.93 22.50 7.70
C ARG A 197 -4.10 21.49 6.92
N ASP A 198 -4.58 21.07 5.75
CA ASP A 198 -4.06 20.00 4.89
C ASP A 198 -3.98 18.63 5.58
N ARG A 199 -4.94 18.37 6.48
CA ARG A 199 -5.05 17.12 7.25
C ARG A 199 -6.34 17.13 8.04
N ARG A 200 -6.95 15.95 8.20
CA ARG A 200 -7.97 15.71 9.23
C ARG A 200 -7.45 16.14 10.61
N GLY A 201 -6.15 15.88 10.85
CA GLY A 201 -5.21 16.83 11.43
C GLY A 201 -5.10 16.89 12.95
N PRO A 202 -3.95 16.51 13.54
CA PRO A 202 -3.71 16.59 14.97
C PRO A 202 -3.95 18.00 15.47
N THR A 203 -4.81 18.11 16.47
CA THR A 203 -4.93 19.31 17.28
C THR A 203 -3.54 19.67 17.84
N PRO A 204 -3.32 20.93 18.26
CA PRO A 204 -2.10 21.27 18.98
C PRO A 204 -1.77 20.27 20.11
N LEU A 205 -2.81 19.73 20.76
CA LEU A 205 -2.68 18.67 21.77
C LEU A 205 -2.08 17.38 21.20
N ASP A 206 -2.58 16.86 20.09
CA ASP A 206 -2.09 15.62 19.48
C ASP A 206 -0.61 15.73 19.04
N ARG A 207 -0.16 16.93 18.64
CA ARG A 207 1.24 17.20 18.30
C ARG A 207 2.12 17.18 19.55
N VAL A 208 1.68 17.89 20.60
CA VAL A 208 2.35 17.88 21.91
C VAL A 208 2.43 16.47 22.45
N TRP A 209 1.36 15.69 22.34
CA TRP A 209 1.32 14.29 22.72
C TRP A 209 2.32 13.44 21.91
N THR A 210 2.37 13.63 20.59
CA THR A 210 3.32 12.92 19.72
C THR A 210 4.76 13.26 20.12
N SER A 211 5.08 14.54 20.33
CA SER A 211 6.39 14.99 20.81
C SER A 211 6.73 14.41 22.18
N TYR A 212 5.77 14.43 23.12
CA TYR A 212 5.91 13.80 24.44
C TYR A 212 6.27 12.32 24.33
N ARG A 213 5.60 11.56 23.46
CA ARG A 213 5.87 10.13 23.26
C ARG A 213 7.26 9.84 22.68
N GLN A 214 7.82 10.77 21.92
CA GLN A 214 9.17 10.65 21.34
C GLN A 214 10.29 10.92 22.35
N LEU A 215 9.98 11.53 23.50
CA LEU A 215 10.96 11.76 24.56
C LEU A 215 11.43 10.43 25.20
N PRO A 216 12.71 10.34 25.61
CA PRO A 216 13.19 9.34 26.56
C PRO A 216 12.36 9.27 27.85
N ALA A 217 12.41 8.14 28.55
CA ALA A 217 11.54 7.87 29.70
C ALA A 217 11.72 8.89 30.86
N ASP A 218 12.95 9.29 31.13
CA ASP A 218 13.31 10.31 32.12
C ASP A 218 12.73 11.69 31.76
N LEU A 219 12.85 12.12 30.51
CA LEU A 219 12.28 13.38 30.04
C LEU A 219 10.75 13.35 30.01
N ARG A 220 10.13 12.21 29.70
CA ARG A 220 8.68 12.03 29.81
C ARG A 220 8.19 12.16 31.25
N ASN A 221 8.92 11.61 32.22
CA ASN A 221 8.56 11.73 33.63
C ASN A 221 8.64 13.19 34.08
N ARG A 222 9.72 13.90 33.73
CA ARG A 222 9.83 15.33 34.02
C ARG A 222 8.66 16.16 33.45
N VAL A 223 8.31 15.95 32.18
CA VAL A 223 7.16 16.65 31.57
C VAL A 223 5.86 16.28 32.27
N LYS A 224 5.70 15.01 32.67
CA LYS A 224 4.52 14.56 33.42
C LYS A 224 4.42 15.28 34.75
N ASP A 225 5.51 15.35 35.52
CA ASP A 225 5.54 16.01 36.82
C ASP A 225 5.16 17.50 36.68
N GLU A 226 5.71 18.19 35.66
CA GLU A 226 5.49 19.63 35.43
C GLU A 226 4.05 20.00 35.00
N ILE A 227 3.28 19.09 34.39
CA ILE A 227 1.92 19.37 33.90
C ILE A 227 0.81 18.71 34.73
N THR A 228 1.16 17.90 35.74
CA THR A 228 0.19 17.23 36.62
C THR A 228 0.23 17.68 38.08
N GLU A 229 1.14 18.59 38.43
CA GLU A 229 1.08 19.44 39.63
C GLU A 229 0.14 20.64 39.43
#